data_AF-A2GZD1-F1
#
_entry.id   AF-A2GZD1-F1
#
_cell.length_a   1.000
_cell.length_b   1.000
_cell.length_c   1.000
_cell.angle_alpha   90.00
_cell.angle_beta   90.00
_cell.angle_gamma   90.00
#
_symmetry.space_group_name_H-M   'P 1'
#
loop_
_entity.id
_entity.type
_entity.pdbx_description
1 polymer ?
#
loop_
_entity_poly.entity_id
_entity_poly.type
_entity_poly.pdbx_seq_one_letter_code
_entity_poly.pdbx_strand_id
1 'polypeptide(L)'
;KPQDWFRNQSTQELLSEAQRDILFSENSEEQRLREKSYSPKLYENSEEQRVSKKPQSPKLYENREKLPNGLRGYYVHRLLVNNVAQWASARYSWYVCKLLDEIHRQEREELENKLEAKDKSIQKRIPRSVPKGKEKNYKYMIYTEEMENEEDRDMVMLHLVRRNNKSFYDLAKIYKSDRNWFYRENLPISMTPNEDVKQIVQDTLPQTHYDMKGCTILTFKEDLPLLKEKITEYFDNFKQVE
;
A
#
# COMPACT_ATOMS: atom_id res chain seq x y z
N LYS A 1 -52.30 -2.83 -22.16
CA LYS A 1 -52.15 -1.41 -21.75
C LYS A 1 -50.73 -1.26 -21.23
N PRO A 2 -49.99 -0.17 -21.48
CA PRO A 2 -48.68 0.00 -20.88
C PRO A 2 -48.89 -0.04 -19.36
N GLN A 3 -48.44 -1.12 -18.74
CA GLN A 3 -48.54 -1.30 -17.30
C GLN A 3 -47.74 -0.17 -16.68
N ASP A 4 -48.40 0.57 -15.77
CA ASP A 4 -47.82 1.54 -14.84
C ASP A 4 -46.31 1.31 -14.64
N TRP A 5 -45.46 2.29 -14.98
CA TRP A 5 -44.00 2.15 -14.95
C TRP A 5 -43.53 1.61 -13.60
N PHE A 6 -44.17 2.05 -12.50
CA PHE A 6 -43.88 1.63 -11.14
C PHE A 6 -44.25 0.16 -10.84
N ARG A 7 -44.99 -0.53 -11.70
CA ARG A 7 -45.42 -1.93 -11.49
C ARG A 7 -44.65 -2.96 -12.32
N ASN A 8 -43.76 -2.50 -13.21
CA ASN A 8 -42.94 -3.41 -14.00
C ASN A 8 -41.83 -4.02 -13.14
N GLN A 9 -41.56 -5.32 -13.35
CA GLN A 9 -40.54 -6.05 -12.58
C GLN A 9 -39.16 -5.38 -12.66
N SER A 10 -38.71 -4.99 -13.86
CA SER A 10 -37.43 -4.30 -14.03
C SER A 10 -37.37 -2.94 -13.32
N THR A 11 -38.49 -2.24 -13.19
CA THR A 11 -38.56 -1.00 -12.42
C THR A 11 -38.45 -1.28 -10.92
N GLN A 12 -39.07 -2.34 -10.41
CA GLN A 12 -38.97 -2.73 -9.01
C GLN A 12 -37.54 -3.12 -8.61
N GLU A 13 -36.84 -3.85 -9.48
CA GLU A 13 -35.42 -4.18 -9.30
C GLU A 13 -34.56 -2.91 -9.22
N LEU A 14 -34.79 -1.96 -10.15
CA LEU A 14 -34.06 -0.70 -10.18
C LEU A 14 -34.36 0.20 -8.97
N LEU A 15 -35.62 0.25 -8.51
CA LEU A 15 -36.01 0.96 -7.30
C LEU A 15 -35.37 0.34 -6.06
N SER A 16 -35.31 -0.99 -5.97
CA SER A 16 -34.64 -1.70 -4.89
C SER A 16 -33.14 -1.38 -4.86
N GLU A 17 -32.49 -1.29 -6.01
CA GLU A 17 -31.06 -0.98 -6.09
C GLU A 17 -30.78 0.49 -5.75
N ALA A 18 -31.59 1.42 -6.28
CA ALA A 18 -31.48 2.83 -5.94
C ALA A 18 -31.71 3.08 -4.44
N GLN A 19 -32.61 2.32 -3.79
CA GLN A 19 -32.80 2.36 -2.35
C GLN A 19 -31.56 1.89 -1.58
N ARG A 20 -30.91 0.81 -2.04
CA ARG A 20 -29.67 0.32 -1.42
C ARG A 20 -28.56 1.34 -1.53
N ASP A 21 -28.29 1.89 -2.71
CA ASP A 21 -27.22 2.86 -2.94
C ASP A 21 -27.36 4.10 -2.04
N ILE A 22 -28.58 4.62 -1.93
CA ILE A 22 -28.88 5.76 -1.06
C ILE A 22 -28.60 5.41 0.41
N LEU A 23 -29.05 4.25 0.89
CA LEU A 23 -28.80 3.78 2.25
C LEU A 23 -27.31 3.54 2.55
N PHE A 24 -26.54 3.06 1.58
CA PHE A 24 -25.09 2.89 1.71
C PHE A 24 -24.35 4.23 1.74
N SER A 25 -24.81 5.22 0.95
CA SER A 25 -24.22 6.57 0.94
C SER A 25 -24.45 7.31 2.26
N GLU A 26 -25.66 7.22 2.84
CA GLU A 26 -26.01 7.86 4.11
C GLU A 26 -25.20 7.28 5.29
N ASN A 27 -25.01 5.96 5.33
CA ASN A 27 -24.17 5.31 6.36
C ASN A 27 -22.70 5.74 6.29
N SER A 28 -22.14 5.93 5.07
CA SER A 28 -20.76 6.39 4.91
C SER A 28 -20.57 7.84 5.36
N GLU A 29 -21.57 8.70 5.17
CA GLU A 29 -21.54 10.09 5.63
C GLU A 29 -21.71 10.20 7.15
N GLU A 30 -22.61 9.41 7.75
CA GLU A 30 -22.73 9.32 9.22
C GLU A 30 -21.41 8.86 9.86
N GLN A 31 -20.73 7.87 9.27
CA GLN A 31 -19.47 7.36 9.76
C GLN A 31 -18.35 8.42 9.69
N ARG A 32 -18.29 9.20 8.59
CA ARG A 32 -17.37 10.34 8.44
C ARG A 32 -17.67 11.48 9.43
N LEU A 33 -18.93 11.77 9.72
CA LEU A 33 -19.33 12.79 10.71
C LEU A 33 -18.98 12.36 12.14
N ARG A 34 -19.10 11.06 12.44
CA ARG A 34 -18.71 10.47 13.74
C ARG A 34 -17.20 10.57 13.96
N GLU A 35 -16.39 10.29 12.94
CA GLU A 35 -14.94 10.47 12.98
C GLU A 35 -14.53 11.93 13.15
N LYS A 36 -15.27 12.87 12.56
CA LYS A 36 -15.02 14.32 12.70
C LYS A 36 -15.36 14.88 14.09
N SER A 37 -16.16 14.15 14.88
CA SER A 37 -16.61 14.57 16.22
C SER A 37 -15.64 14.21 17.37
N TYR A 38 -14.64 13.36 17.11
CA TYR A 38 -13.54 13.06 18.06
C TYR A 38 -12.41 14.11 18.00
N SER A 39 -12.78 15.39 18.10
CA SER A 39 -11.83 16.46 18.40
C SER A 39 -12.37 17.16 19.66
N PRO A 40 -11.63 17.19 20.80
CA PRO A 40 -12.16 17.72 22.05
C PRO A 40 -12.50 19.20 21.89
N LYS A 41 -13.80 19.53 21.80
CA LYS A 41 -14.28 20.90 21.99
C LYS A 41 -15.04 20.99 23.29
N LEU A 42 -14.63 22.00 24.05
CA LEU A 42 -15.21 22.48 25.29
C LEU A 42 -16.73 22.56 25.20
N TYR A 43 -17.33 22.12 26.30
CA TYR A 43 -18.75 22.11 26.59
C TYR A 43 -19.31 23.53 26.64
N GLU A 44 -20.41 23.79 25.93
CA GLU A 44 -21.49 24.60 26.49
C GLU A 44 -22.84 24.23 25.84
N ASN A 45 -23.80 23.96 26.72
CA ASN A 45 -25.12 23.41 26.45
C ASN A 45 -26.01 24.36 25.64
N SER A 46 -26.76 23.79 24.69
CA SER A 46 -28.19 24.11 24.54
C SER A 46 -28.96 22.91 23.98
N GLU A 47 -29.74 22.32 24.88
CA GLU A 47 -31.00 21.61 24.64
C GLU A 47 -31.00 20.47 23.61
N GLU A 48 -30.63 19.29 24.11
CA GLU A 48 -31.00 18.00 23.55
C GLU A 48 -32.52 17.80 23.61
N GLN A 49 -33.22 18.23 22.54
CA GLN A 49 -34.42 17.54 22.07
C GLN A 49 -34.17 16.99 20.66
N ARG A 50 -33.13 16.14 20.52
CA ARG A 50 -33.04 15.23 19.39
C ARG A 50 -33.90 14.00 19.69
N VAL A 51 -35.21 14.13 19.48
CA VAL A 51 -36.04 12.97 19.14
C VAL A 51 -35.32 12.26 18.01
N SER A 52 -34.82 11.06 18.29
CA SER A 52 -34.21 10.16 17.32
C SER A 52 -35.26 9.77 16.27
N LYS A 53 -35.49 10.65 15.30
CA LYS A 53 -36.21 10.32 14.08
C LYS A 53 -35.26 9.46 13.28
N LYS A 54 -35.55 8.15 13.21
CA LYS A 54 -34.95 7.25 12.21
C LYS A 54 -34.89 8.00 10.87
N PRO A 55 -33.76 8.02 10.14
CA PRO A 55 -33.70 8.62 8.82
C PRO A 55 -34.79 7.97 7.98
N GLN A 56 -35.77 8.76 7.59
CA GLN A 56 -36.88 8.29 6.81
C GLN A 56 -36.29 7.99 5.43
N SER A 57 -36.14 6.71 5.10
CA SER A 57 -35.59 6.24 3.83
C SER A 57 -36.07 7.16 2.69
N PRO A 58 -35.16 7.77 1.91
CA PRO A 58 -35.55 8.78 0.93
C PRO A 58 -36.64 8.24 0.00
N LYS A 59 -37.77 8.95 -0.07
CA LYS A 59 -38.87 8.56 -0.95
C LYS A 59 -38.40 8.63 -2.40
N LEU A 60 -38.28 7.48 -3.06
CA LEU A 60 -37.84 7.39 -4.46
C LEU A 60 -38.83 8.00 -5.46
N TYR A 61 -40.13 7.98 -5.12
CA TYR A 61 -41.17 8.67 -5.85
C TYR A 61 -42.31 9.08 -4.92
N GLU A 62 -43.10 10.08 -5.33
CA GLU A 62 -44.26 10.56 -4.58
C GLU A 62 -45.37 11.04 -5.53
N ASN A 63 -46.57 10.50 -5.36
CA ASN A 63 -47.75 10.96 -6.10
C ASN A 63 -48.43 12.10 -5.33
N ARG A 64 -48.46 13.31 -5.90
CA ARG A 64 -49.03 14.50 -5.28
C ARG A 64 -50.25 15.00 -6.04
N GLU A 65 -51.38 14.31 -5.91
CA GLU A 65 -52.62 14.68 -6.63
C GLU A 65 -53.40 15.83 -5.96
N LYS A 66 -53.17 16.06 -4.67
CA LYS A 66 -53.91 17.04 -3.84
C LYS A 66 -53.37 18.49 -3.93
N LEU A 67 -52.38 18.75 -4.78
CA LEU A 67 -51.75 20.08 -4.92
C LEU A 67 -52.52 21.01 -5.89
N PRO A 68 -52.25 22.32 -5.96
CA PRO A 68 -52.85 23.20 -6.98
C PRO A 68 -52.44 22.81 -8.41
N ASN A 69 -53.25 23.21 -9.39
CA ASN A 69 -53.05 22.85 -10.80
C ASN A 69 -51.67 23.35 -11.29
N GLY A 70 -50.84 22.46 -11.83
CA GLY A 70 -49.44 22.74 -12.21
C GLY A 70 -48.38 22.19 -11.25
N LEU A 71 -48.74 21.83 -10.01
CA LEU A 71 -47.87 21.15 -9.05
C LEU A 71 -48.32 19.71 -8.77
N ARG A 72 -49.29 19.20 -9.53
CA ARG A 72 -49.80 17.83 -9.40
C ARG A 72 -48.97 16.88 -10.25
N GLY A 73 -48.78 15.65 -9.76
CA GLY A 73 -48.20 14.56 -10.53
C GLY A 73 -47.27 13.66 -9.73
N TYR A 74 -46.58 12.78 -10.45
CA TYR A 74 -45.55 11.91 -9.91
C TYR A 74 -44.22 12.64 -9.87
N TYR A 75 -43.70 12.83 -8.67
CA TYR A 75 -42.34 13.28 -8.42
C TYR A 75 -41.44 12.06 -8.31
N VAL A 76 -40.30 12.08 -8.98
CA VAL A 76 -39.36 10.95 -9.04
C VAL A 76 -37.96 11.45 -8.68
N HIS A 77 -37.21 10.64 -7.94
CA HIS A 77 -35.85 10.97 -7.52
C HIS A 77 -34.92 11.21 -8.72
N ARG A 78 -33.96 12.14 -8.60
CA ARG A 78 -33.08 12.58 -9.71
C ARG A 78 -32.39 11.43 -10.45
N LEU A 79 -31.93 10.40 -9.71
CA LEU A 79 -31.25 9.23 -10.29
C LEU A 79 -32.17 8.38 -11.18
N LEU A 80 -33.47 8.43 -10.95
CA LEU A 80 -34.46 7.62 -11.64
C LEU A 80 -35.06 8.33 -12.87
N VAL A 81 -34.90 9.67 -12.96
CA VAL A 81 -35.46 10.50 -14.04
C VAL A 81 -35.01 10.00 -15.42
N ASN A 82 -33.73 9.66 -15.56
CA ASN A 82 -33.20 9.17 -16.84
C ASN A 82 -33.80 7.82 -17.22
N ASN A 83 -34.11 6.95 -16.25
CA ASN A 83 -34.72 5.65 -16.54
C ASN A 83 -36.20 5.81 -16.95
N VAL A 84 -36.95 6.67 -16.25
CA VAL A 84 -38.33 7.02 -16.61
C VAL A 84 -38.39 7.65 -18.01
N ALA A 85 -37.46 8.55 -18.32
CA ALA A 85 -37.38 9.21 -19.62
C ALA A 85 -37.03 8.23 -20.76
N GLN A 86 -36.18 7.24 -20.50
CA GLN A 86 -35.88 6.15 -21.44
C GLN A 86 -37.10 5.28 -21.71
N TRP A 87 -37.85 4.93 -20.66
CA TRP A 87 -39.10 4.16 -20.81
C TRP A 87 -40.17 4.92 -21.58
N ALA A 88 -40.30 6.23 -21.35
CA ALA A 88 -41.29 7.07 -22.02
C ALA A 88 -40.91 7.41 -23.47
N SER A 89 -39.62 7.39 -23.83
CA SER A 89 -39.13 7.81 -25.15
C SER A 89 -37.95 6.98 -25.65
N ALA A 90 -38.21 6.17 -26.67
CA ALA A 90 -37.17 5.40 -27.36
C ALA A 90 -36.08 6.29 -27.99
N ARG A 91 -36.43 7.49 -28.46
CA ARG A 91 -35.45 8.45 -29.01
C ARG A 91 -34.49 8.94 -27.93
N TYR A 92 -35.02 9.26 -26.74
CA TYR A 92 -34.18 9.67 -25.61
C TYR A 92 -33.26 8.53 -25.18
N SER A 93 -33.78 7.30 -25.13
CA SER A 93 -32.98 6.10 -24.83
C SER A 93 -31.80 5.92 -25.77
N TRP A 94 -32.00 6.11 -27.07
CA TRP A 94 -30.91 6.04 -28.04
C TRP A 94 -29.80 7.07 -27.78
N TYR A 95 -30.16 8.32 -27.46
CA TYR A 95 -29.18 9.36 -27.14
C TYR A 95 -28.40 9.07 -25.86
N VAL A 96 -29.06 8.51 -24.84
CA VAL A 96 -28.38 8.11 -23.59
C VAL A 96 -27.38 6.99 -23.87
N CYS A 97 -27.76 5.95 -24.64
CA CYS A 97 -26.83 4.90 -25.03
C CYS A 97 -25.60 5.44 -25.76
N LYS A 98 -25.81 6.35 -26.73
CA LYS A 98 -24.72 6.99 -27.48
C LYS A 98 -23.79 7.80 -26.57
N LEU A 99 -24.34 8.54 -25.61
CA LEU A 99 -23.57 9.32 -24.64
C LEU A 99 -22.73 8.40 -23.73
N LEU A 100 -23.29 7.31 -23.24
CA LEU A 100 -22.57 6.33 -22.42
C LEU A 100 -21.42 5.70 -23.20
N ASP A 101 -21.62 5.33 -24.46
CA ASP A 101 -20.55 4.80 -25.32
C ASP A 101 -19.41 5.80 -25.53
N GLU A 102 -19.73 7.09 -25.65
CA GLU A 102 -18.74 8.15 -25.80
C GLU A 102 -17.92 8.36 -24.52
N ILE A 103 -18.57 8.36 -23.34
CA ILE A 103 -17.90 8.43 -22.04
C ILE A 103 -16.95 7.25 -21.86
N HIS A 104 -17.42 6.02 -22.10
CA HIS A 104 -16.55 4.83 -22.00
C HIS A 104 -15.41 4.81 -23.01
N ARG A 105 -15.55 5.50 -24.15
CA ARG A 105 -14.45 5.68 -25.10
C ARG A 105 -13.41 6.65 -24.56
N GLN A 106 -13.84 7.79 -24.04
CA GLN A 106 -12.95 8.78 -23.41
C GLN A 106 -12.19 8.19 -22.22
N GLU A 107 -12.88 7.45 -21.34
CA GLU A 107 -12.24 6.78 -20.20
C GLU A 107 -11.14 5.80 -20.62
N ARG A 108 -11.38 5.02 -21.69
CA ARG A 108 -10.37 4.10 -22.25
C ARG A 108 -9.18 4.85 -22.82
N GLU A 109 -9.41 5.91 -23.58
CA GLU A 109 -8.34 6.75 -24.14
C GLU A 109 -7.51 7.40 -23.04
N GLU A 110 -8.13 7.90 -21.96
CA GLU A 110 -7.41 8.41 -20.80
C GLU A 110 -6.57 7.34 -20.10
N LEU A 111 -7.09 6.12 -19.97
CA LEU A 111 -6.38 5.00 -19.37
C LEU A 111 -5.19 4.57 -20.23
N GLU A 112 -5.35 4.49 -21.55
CA GLU A 112 -4.28 4.21 -22.50
C GLU A 112 -3.18 5.27 -22.42
N ASN A 113 -3.54 6.55 -22.41
CA ASN A 113 -2.60 7.65 -22.25
C ASN A 113 -1.83 7.58 -20.92
N LYS A 114 -2.51 7.24 -19.81
CA LYS A 114 -1.88 7.03 -18.49
C LYS A 114 -0.91 5.84 -18.52
N LEU A 115 -1.26 4.77 -19.23
CA LEU A 115 -0.42 3.58 -19.38
C LEU A 115 0.84 3.90 -20.20
N GLU A 116 0.68 4.56 -21.34
CA GLU A 116 1.82 5.02 -22.14
C GLU A 116 2.75 5.96 -21.38
N ALA A 117 2.20 6.89 -20.60
CA ALA A 117 3.00 7.80 -19.78
C ALA A 117 3.80 7.03 -18.72
N LYS A 118 3.20 6.01 -18.10
CA LYS A 118 3.89 5.11 -17.17
C LYS A 118 4.99 4.33 -17.89
N ASP A 119 4.74 3.78 -19.07
CA ASP A 119 5.74 3.04 -19.83
C ASP A 119 6.93 3.92 -20.25
N LYS A 120 6.67 5.14 -20.72
CA LYS A 120 7.72 6.15 -21.00
C LYS A 120 8.54 6.47 -19.75
N SER A 121 7.90 6.53 -18.57
CA SER A 121 8.60 6.74 -17.29
C SER A 121 9.45 5.54 -16.87
N ILE A 122 8.97 4.31 -17.11
CA ILE A 122 9.70 3.07 -16.88
C ILE A 122 10.92 3.02 -17.79
N GLN A 123 10.76 3.32 -19.08
CA GLN A 123 11.86 3.36 -20.05
C GLN A 123 12.97 4.32 -19.64
N LYS A 124 12.63 5.51 -19.15
CA LYS A 124 13.61 6.47 -18.59
C LYS A 124 14.32 5.94 -17.34
N ARG A 125 13.73 5.00 -16.59
CA ARG A 125 14.34 4.36 -15.41
C ARG A 125 15.21 3.15 -15.77
N ILE A 126 15.07 2.55 -16.97
CA ILE A 126 15.89 1.41 -17.43
C ILE A 126 17.40 1.63 -17.25
N PRO A 127 18.01 2.78 -17.59
CA PRO A 127 19.47 2.95 -17.41
C PRO A 127 19.91 2.95 -15.93
N ARG A 128 19.01 3.28 -14.99
CA ARG A 128 19.25 3.15 -13.54
C ARG A 128 18.79 1.82 -12.97
N SER A 129 18.11 1.00 -13.77
CA SER A 129 17.61 -0.29 -13.35
C SER A 129 18.75 -1.29 -13.40
N VAL A 130 18.74 -2.20 -12.42
CA VAL A 130 19.75 -3.24 -12.34
C VAL A 130 19.64 -4.10 -13.59
N PRO A 131 20.73 -4.34 -14.35
CA PRO A 131 20.66 -5.20 -15.51
C PRO A 131 20.11 -6.58 -15.14
N LYS A 132 19.17 -7.09 -15.96
CA LYS A 132 18.49 -8.37 -15.72
C LYS A 132 19.53 -9.47 -15.45
N GLY A 133 19.39 -10.16 -14.33
CA GLY A 133 20.31 -11.22 -13.89
C GLY A 133 21.56 -10.75 -13.11
N LYS A 134 21.78 -9.44 -12.95
CA LYS A 134 22.83 -8.89 -12.06
C LYS A 134 22.32 -8.45 -10.69
N GLU A 135 21.04 -8.68 -10.40
CA GLU A 135 20.35 -8.28 -9.18
C GLU A 135 20.99 -8.86 -7.92
N LYS A 136 21.42 -10.12 -7.97
CA LYS A 136 21.96 -10.88 -6.82
C LYS A 136 23.44 -11.25 -6.99
N ASN A 137 24.24 -10.35 -7.57
CA ASN A 137 25.61 -10.63 -7.98
C ASN A 137 26.69 -10.32 -6.92
N TYR A 138 26.29 -10.18 -5.64
CA TYR A 138 27.19 -9.89 -4.54
C TYR A 138 27.21 -11.02 -3.51
N LYS A 139 28.37 -11.16 -2.86
CA LYS A 139 28.62 -12.02 -1.71
C LYS A 139 29.05 -11.17 -0.54
N TYR A 140 28.72 -11.63 0.66
CA TYR A 140 29.08 -10.98 1.90
C TYR A 140 29.76 -11.97 2.82
N MET A 141 30.87 -11.54 3.40
CA MET A 141 31.69 -12.35 4.28
C MET A 141 32.16 -11.49 5.44
N ILE A 142 32.12 -12.08 6.63
CA ILE A 142 32.76 -11.53 7.82
C ILE A 142 33.78 -12.57 8.28
N TYR A 143 35.04 -12.15 8.40
CA TYR A 143 36.10 -13.00 8.92
C TYR A 143 36.72 -12.39 10.18
N THR A 144 37.20 -13.26 11.06
CA THR A 144 37.79 -12.91 12.34
C THR A 144 39.30 -12.87 12.23
N GLU A 145 39.90 -11.88 12.87
CA GLU A 145 41.33 -11.78 13.11
C GLU A 145 41.54 -11.64 14.63
N GLU A 146 42.36 -12.54 15.18
CA GLU A 146 42.72 -12.52 16.59
C GLU A 146 43.82 -11.49 16.81
N MET A 147 43.75 -10.75 17.91
CA MET A 147 44.76 -9.77 18.27
C MET A 147 46.00 -10.48 18.84
N GLU A 148 47.19 -10.11 18.37
CA GLU A 148 48.47 -10.67 18.86
C GLU A 148 48.91 -10.08 20.22
N ASN A 149 48.30 -8.97 20.66
CA ASN A 149 48.65 -8.30 21.91
C ASN A 149 48.12 -9.06 23.13
N GLU A 150 48.97 -9.28 24.14
CA GLU A 150 48.64 -10.02 25.36
C GLU A 150 47.52 -9.39 26.20
N GLU A 151 47.30 -8.07 26.09
CA GLU A 151 46.30 -7.30 26.85
C GLU A 151 44.88 -7.39 26.24
N ASP A 152 44.75 -7.71 24.95
CA ASP A 152 43.47 -7.74 24.21
C ASP A 152 43.08 -9.16 23.78
N ARG A 153 43.54 -10.17 24.52
CA ARG A 153 43.36 -11.60 24.18
C ARG A 153 41.90 -12.03 24.00
N ASP A 154 40.99 -11.30 24.65
CA ASP A 154 39.55 -11.57 24.65
C ASP A 154 38.79 -10.77 23.60
N MET A 155 39.46 -9.86 22.88
CA MET A 155 38.89 -9.11 21.77
C MET A 155 39.20 -9.78 20.43
N VAL A 156 38.26 -9.63 19.49
CA VAL A 156 38.37 -10.13 18.12
C VAL A 156 38.02 -9.02 17.15
N MET A 157 38.77 -8.97 16.07
CA MET A 157 38.56 -8.05 14.97
C MET A 157 37.74 -8.72 13.87
N LEU A 158 36.56 -8.16 13.58
CA LEU A 158 35.65 -8.59 12.52
C LEU A 158 35.84 -7.71 11.29
N HIS A 159 36.20 -8.33 10.17
CA HIS A 159 36.33 -7.64 8.89
C HIS A 159 35.09 -7.85 8.02
N LEU A 160 34.35 -6.77 7.76
CA LEU A 160 33.10 -6.75 6.99
C LEU A 160 33.38 -6.58 5.50
N VAL A 161 33.18 -7.62 4.70
CA VAL A 161 33.55 -7.59 3.28
C VAL A 161 32.37 -7.94 2.38
N ARG A 162 31.99 -6.97 1.54
CA ARG A 162 31.06 -7.14 0.43
C ARG A 162 31.82 -7.13 -0.89
N ARG A 163 31.67 -8.17 -1.72
CA ARG A 163 32.33 -8.26 -3.04
C ARG A 163 31.38 -8.77 -4.10
N ASN A 164 31.66 -8.40 -5.36
CA ASN A 164 31.00 -9.00 -6.52
C ASN A 164 31.43 -10.46 -6.66
N ASN A 165 30.54 -11.33 -7.15
CA ASN A 165 30.84 -12.74 -7.38
C ASN A 165 32.10 -12.96 -8.23
N LYS A 166 32.36 -12.08 -9.22
CA LYS A 166 33.55 -12.17 -10.10
C LYS A 166 34.87 -11.81 -9.41
N SER A 167 34.83 -11.01 -8.36
CA SER A 167 36.02 -10.52 -7.64
C SER A 167 36.25 -11.23 -6.32
N PHE A 168 35.50 -12.30 -6.04
CA PHE A 168 35.59 -13.02 -4.78
C PHE A 168 36.81 -13.94 -4.68
N TYR A 169 37.54 -14.16 -5.78
CA TYR A 169 38.72 -15.05 -5.81
C TYR A 169 39.79 -14.67 -4.78
N ASP A 170 39.99 -13.38 -4.52
CA ASP A 170 40.99 -12.89 -3.56
C ASP A 170 40.69 -13.35 -2.12
N LEU A 171 39.41 -13.59 -1.82
CA LEU A 171 38.93 -14.03 -0.50
C LEU A 171 38.80 -15.56 -0.41
N ALA A 172 39.00 -16.30 -1.50
CA ALA A 172 38.82 -17.75 -1.52
C ALA A 172 39.74 -18.49 -0.54
N LYS A 173 40.91 -17.92 -0.24
CA LYS A 173 41.84 -18.46 0.77
C LYS A 173 41.22 -18.38 2.17
N ILE A 174 40.74 -17.19 2.55
CA ILE A 174 40.12 -16.92 3.84
C ILE A 174 38.80 -17.69 3.98
N TYR A 175 38.01 -17.76 2.91
CA TYR A 175 36.75 -18.51 2.88
C TYR A 175 36.92 -19.99 3.24
N LYS A 176 38.05 -20.60 2.85
CA LYS A 176 38.39 -22.00 3.14
C LYS A 176 39.10 -22.19 4.51
N SER A 177 39.42 -21.11 5.20
CA SER A 177 40.08 -21.14 6.50
C SER A 177 39.08 -21.03 7.64
N ASP A 178 39.51 -21.41 8.85
CA ASP A 178 38.71 -21.30 10.08
C ASP A 178 38.44 -19.85 10.51
N ARG A 179 39.07 -18.87 9.84
CA ARG A 179 38.83 -17.44 10.04
C ARG A 179 37.49 -16.97 9.48
N ASN A 180 36.83 -17.75 8.63
CA ASN A 180 35.52 -17.40 8.08
C ASN A 180 34.43 -17.56 9.15
N TRP A 181 33.92 -16.44 9.65
CA TRP A 181 32.96 -16.43 10.75
C TRP A 181 31.51 -16.38 10.29
N PHE A 182 31.23 -15.62 9.23
CA PHE A 182 29.91 -15.49 8.62
C PHE A 182 30.00 -15.33 7.09
N TYR A 183 29.11 -15.99 6.36
CA TYR A 183 29.08 -15.94 4.90
C TYR A 183 27.66 -16.03 4.35
N ARG A 184 27.35 -15.16 3.38
CA ARG A 184 26.09 -15.16 2.63
C ARG A 184 26.32 -14.91 1.13
N GLU A 185 25.58 -15.66 0.33
CA GLU A 185 25.57 -15.56 -1.13
C GLU A 185 24.30 -14.86 -1.63
N ASN A 186 24.30 -14.48 -2.91
CA ASN A 186 23.14 -13.95 -3.63
C ASN A 186 22.57 -12.66 -3.03
N LEU A 187 23.45 -11.78 -2.53
CA LEU A 187 23.02 -10.51 -1.97
C LEU A 187 22.50 -9.57 -3.06
N PRO A 188 21.35 -8.90 -2.82
CA PRO A 188 20.86 -7.85 -3.68
C PRO A 188 21.87 -6.70 -3.85
N ILE A 189 21.94 -6.15 -5.06
CA ILE A 189 22.79 -4.97 -5.33
C ILE A 189 22.36 -3.74 -4.53
N SER A 190 21.07 -3.63 -4.20
CA SER A 190 20.49 -2.53 -3.43
C SER A 190 20.80 -2.59 -1.94
N MET A 191 21.27 -3.73 -1.42
CA MET A 191 21.55 -3.91 0.00
C MET A 191 22.87 -3.23 0.40
N THR A 192 22.90 -2.64 1.60
CA THR A 192 24.05 -2.00 2.26
C THR A 192 24.48 -2.81 3.50
N PRO A 193 24.93 -4.07 3.33
CA PRO A 193 25.12 -5.01 4.44
C PRO A 193 26.12 -4.51 5.50
N ASN A 194 27.14 -3.74 5.12
CA ASN A 194 28.12 -3.21 6.07
C ASN A 194 27.51 -2.18 7.02
N GLU A 195 26.57 -1.37 6.55
CA GLU A 195 25.90 -0.36 7.38
C GLU A 195 24.87 -1.04 8.28
N ASP A 196 24.09 -1.96 7.72
CA ASP A 196 23.06 -2.69 8.46
C ASP A 196 23.68 -3.57 9.57
N VAL A 197 24.79 -4.26 9.28
CA VAL A 197 25.50 -5.05 10.31
C VAL A 197 26.07 -4.16 11.41
N LYS A 198 26.57 -2.96 11.09
CA LYS A 198 26.99 -2.02 12.13
C LYS A 198 25.81 -1.57 12.99
N GLN A 199 24.65 -1.31 12.38
CA GLN A 199 23.46 -0.95 13.13
C GLN A 199 23.04 -2.08 14.08
N ILE A 200 23.04 -3.33 13.59
CA ILE A 200 22.76 -4.51 14.43
C ILE A 200 23.70 -4.58 15.64
N VAL A 201 25.00 -4.33 15.43
CA VAL A 201 25.98 -4.32 16.53
C VAL A 201 25.69 -3.19 17.53
N GLN A 202 25.36 -1.98 17.06
CA GLN A 202 25.01 -0.85 17.91
C GLN A 202 23.73 -1.08 18.72
N ASP A 203 22.74 -1.76 18.13
CA ASP A 203 21.45 -2.03 18.78
C ASP A 203 21.54 -3.20 19.77
N THR A 204 22.49 -4.13 19.56
CA THR A 204 22.61 -5.36 20.36
C THR A 204 23.60 -5.21 21.51
N LEU A 205 24.72 -4.53 21.29
CA LEU A 205 25.81 -4.45 22.26
C LEU A 205 25.90 -3.08 22.94
N PRO A 206 26.31 -3.01 24.22
CA PRO A 206 26.57 -1.74 24.89
C PRO A 206 27.78 -1.03 24.26
N GLN A 207 27.81 0.31 24.31
CA GLN A 207 28.83 1.15 23.66
C GLN A 207 30.27 0.88 24.10
N THR A 208 30.49 0.23 25.25
CA THR A 208 31.82 -0.13 25.76
C THR A 208 32.34 -1.46 25.20
N HIS A 209 31.49 -2.24 24.52
CA HIS A 209 31.82 -3.58 24.01
C HIS A 209 32.21 -3.61 22.53
N TYR A 210 32.25 -2.46 21.87
CA TYR A 210 32.65 -2.41 20.48
C TYR A 210 33.41 -1.12 20.11
N ASP A 211 34.35 -1.25 19.17
CA ASP A 211 34.96 -0.12 18.46
C ASP A 211 34.82 -0.34 16.95
N MET A 212 34.31 0.66 16.22
CA MET A 212 34.02 0.55 14.79
C MET A 212 34.93 1.49 13.99
N LYS A 213 35.75 0.90 13.12
CA LYS A 213 36.64 1.65 12.20
C LYS A 213 36.42 1.19 10.77
N GLY A 214 35.80 2.02 9.95
CA GLY A 214 35.63 1.74 8.53
C GLY A 214 34.85 0.45 8.27
N CYS A 215 35.50 -0.58 7.73
CA CYS A 215 34.89 -1.91 7.48
C CYS A 215 35.22 -2.93 8.58
N THR A 216 35.72 -2.48 9.73
CA THR A 216 36.22 -3.35 10.78
C THR A 216 35.50 -3.04 12.10
N ILE A 217 35.15 -4.09 12.83
CA ILE A 217 34.51 -4.01 14.15
C ILE A 217 35.38 -4.79 15.15
N LEU A 218 35.80 -4.15 16.22
CA LEU A 218 36.43 -4.80 17.36
C LEU A 218 35.34 -5.12 18.39
N THR A 219 35.30 -6.35 18.88
CA THR A 219 34.31 -6.78 19.89
C THR A 219 34.84 -7.94 20.73
N PHE A 220 34.19 -8.23 21.86
CA PHE A 220 34.56 -9.34 22.74
C PHE A 220 34.16 -10.70 22.15
N LYS A 221 34.95 -11.73 22.43
CA LYS A 221 34.68 -13.13 22.02
C LYS A 221 33.33 -13.65 22.55
N GLU A 222 32.92 -13.18 23.72
CA GLU A 222 31.68 -13.58 24.39
C GLU A 222 30.42 -13.13 23.61
N ASP A 223 30.50 -12.00 22.91
CA ASP A 223 29.37 -11.39 22.20
C ASP A 223 29.19 -11.97 20.77
N LEU A 224 30.17 -12.74 20.28
CA LEU A 224 30.14 -13.34 18.94
C LEU A 224 28.93 -14.27 18.69
N PRO A 225 28.57 -15.20 19.59
CA PRO A 225 27.42 -16.07 19.35
C PRO A 225 26.12 -15.28 19.16
N LEU A 226 25.89 -14.27 20.02
CA LEU A 226 24.71 -13.41 19.98
C LEU A 226 24.65 -12.58 18.69
N LEU A 227 25.78 -11.96 18.30
CA LEU A 227 25.87 -11.21 17.06
C LEU A 227 25.63 -12.10 15.83
N LYS A 228 26.17 -13.33 15.84
CA LYS A 228 25.99 -14.26 14.73
C LYS A 228 24.51 -14.63 14.55
N GLU A 229 23.78 -14.84 15.64
CA GLU A 229 22.33 -15.09 15.60
C GLU A 229 21.58 -13.91 15.00
N LYS A 230 21.81 -12.69 15.50
CA LYS A 230 21.12 -11.48 15.03
C LYS A 230 21.41 -11.14 13.57
N ILE A 231 22.66 -11.28 13.15
CA ILE A 231 23.04 -11.09 11.74
C ILE A 231 22.37 -12.15 10.86
N THR A 232 22.34 -13.41 11.30
CA THR A 232 21.66 -14.51 10.58
C THR A 232 20.16 -14.20 10.42
N GLU A 233 19.50 -13.81 11.50
CA GLU A 233 18.08 -13.41 11.52
C GLU A 233 17.80 -12.26 10.54
N TYR A 234 18.65 -11.23 10.53
CA TYR A 234 18.53 -10.12 9.58
C TYR A 234 18.60 -10.60 8.12
N PHE A 235 19.61 -11.40 7.76
CA PHE A 235 19.77 -11.86 6.37
C PHE A 235 18.67 -12.85 5.94
N ASP A 236 18.10 -13.62 6.86
CA ASP A 236 17.04 -14.60 6.57
C ASP A 236 15.67 -13.90 6.43
N ASN A 237 15.41 -12.88 7.25
CA ASN A 237 14.19 -12.05 7.16
C ASN A 237 14.25 -11.04 6.01
N PHE A 238 15.42 -10.73 5.47
CA PHE A 238 15.56 -9.85 4.30
C PHE A 238 15.04 -10.47 2.99
N LYS A 239 14.41 -11.66 3.02
CA LYS A 239 13.72 -12.18 1.82
C LYS A 239 12.64 -11.18 1.40
N GLN A 240 12.95 -10.53 0.29
CA GLN A 240 12.14 -9.51 -0.36
C GLN A 240 10.70 -10.01 -0.45
N VAL A 241 9.79 -9.19 0.07
CA VAL A 241 8.38 -9.19 -0.32
C VAL A 241 8.36 -9.23 -1.86
N GLU A 242 8.10 -10.40 -2.43
CA GLU A 242 7.87 -10.60 -3.86
C GLU A 242 6.57 -9.90 -4.30
#